data_AF-A0A2N0V9B6-F1
#
_entry.id   AF-A0A2N0V9B6-F1
#
_cell.length_a   1.000
_cell.length_b   1.000
_cell.length_c   1.000
_cell.angle_alpha   90.00
_cell.angle_beta   90.00
_cell.angle_gamma   90.00
#
_symmetry.space_group_name_H-M   'P 1'
#
loop_
_entity.id
_entity.type
_entity.pdbx_description
1 polymer ?
#
loop_
_entity_poly.entity_id
_entity_poly.type
_entity_poly.pdbx_seq_one_letter_code
_entity_poly.pdbx_strand_id
1 'polypeptide(L)'
;MHQPNEHDIYSLIGFTLTYIQSVERNIKFCTTFVLQGDTELTWERLQHIEGQERKKALGYFLGKVKERAQLFPAFEELLSEFLQKRNDFVHNQNKIPGWNLSTEDGALVARKFVVLLLRQAHMVNEIFATLVTKWQVQANIDAPTTPDLQAYLEEFENRYGAYIDTFFSAQET
;
A
#
# COMPACT_ATOMS: atom_id res chain seq x y z
N MET A 1 4.27 19.01 2.89
CA MET A 1 2.84 18.70 2.72
C MET A 1 2.06 19.36 3.85
N HIS A 2 0.91 19.97 3.58
CA HIS A 2 0.04 20.53 4.61
C HIS A 2 -0.59 19.36 5.38
N GLN A 3 -0.38 19.26 6.69
CA GLN A 3 -1.05 18.24 7.51
C GLN A 3 -2.56 18.49 7.45
N PRO A 4 -3.39 17.46 7.22
CA PRO A 4 -4.83 17.65 7.21
C PRO A 4 -5.29 18.20 8.57
N ASN A 5 -6.17 19.20 8.57
CA ASN A 5 -6.83 19.61 9.79
C ASN A 5 -7.75 18.46 10.22
N GLU A 6 -7.32 17.70 11.23
CA GLU A 6 -8.06 16.56 11.74
C GLU A 6 -9.42 16.93 12.34
N HIS A 7 -9.76 18.22 12.49
CA HIS A 7 -11.09 18.69 12.86
C HIS A 7 -12.03 18.88 11.67
N ASP A 8 -11.50 19.10 10.45
CA ASP A 8 -12.31 19.15 9.23
C ASP A 8 -12.37 17.75 8.57
N ILE A 9 -13.52 17.11 8.73
CA ILE A 9 -13.76 15.77 8.20
C ILE A 9 -13.69 15.71 6.67
N TYR A 10 -14.07 16.77 5.95
CA TYR A 10 -14.03 16.76 4.49
C TYR A 10 -12.60 16.82 3.97
N SER A 11 -11.77 17.66 4.56
CA SER A 11 -10.33 17.71 4.28
C SER A 11 -9.65 16.37 4.59
N LEU A 12 -9.99 15.73 5.71
CA LEU A 12 -9.47 14.43 6.08
C LEU A 12 -9.88 13.33 5.08
N ILE A 13 -11.15 13.32 4.64
CA ILE A 13 -11.64 12.41 3.60
C ILE A 13 -10.87 12.61 2.30
N GLY A 14 -10.75 13.86 1.82
CA GLY A 14 -10.07 14.18 0.57
C GLY A 14 -8.58 13.80 0.58
N PHE A 15 -7.89 14.10 1.69
CA PHE A 15 -6.51 13.68 1.89
C PHE A 15 -6.38 12.15 1.89
N THR A 16 -7.22 11.46 2.67
CA THR A 16 -7.16 10.00 2.80
C THR A 16 -7.43 9.31 1.48
N LEU A 17 -8.40 9.80 0.69
CA LEU A 17 -8.68 9.27 -0.65
C LEU A 17 -7.46 9.40 -1.58
N THR A 18 -6.84 10.58 -1.61
CA THR A 18 -5.66 10.83 -2.45
C THR A 18 -4.47 9.97 -2.00
N TYR A 19 -4.28 9.84 -0.69
CA TYR A 19 -3.21 9.02 -0.13
C TYR A 19 -3.40 7.54 -0.48
N ILE A 20 -4.60 6.99 -0.29
CA ILE A 20 -4.94 5.60 -0.67
C ILE A 20 -4.64 5.35 -2.15
N GLN A 21 -5.00 6.27 -3.05
CA GLN A 21 -4.68 6.14 -4.47
C GLN A 21 -3.17 6.05 -4.74
N SER A 22 -2.35 6.78 -3.97
CA SER A 22 -0.88 6.65 -4.01
C SER A 22 -0.43 5.27 -3.54
N VAL A 23 -0.97 4.77 -2.42
CA VAL A 23 -0.65 3.44 -1.89
C VAL A 23 -1.01 2.35 -2.90
N GLU A 24 -2.17 2.43 -3.54
CA GLU A 24 -2.59 1.47 -4.58
C GLU A 24 -1.65 1.47 -5.79
N ARG A 25 -1.17 2.65 -6.19
CA ARG A 25 -0.18 2.76 -7.26
C ARG A 25 1.13 2.11 -6.86
N ASN A 26 1.55 2.27 -5.59
CA ASN A 26 2.76 1.64 -5.06
C ASN A 26 2.62 0.11 -5.01
N ILE A 27 1.49 -0.40 -4.50
CA ILE A 27 1.17 -1.85 -4.51
C ILE A 27 1.24 -2.40 -5.93
N LYS A 28 0.57 -1.72 -6.88
CA LYS A 28 0.59 -2.11 -8.29
C LYS A 28 2.03 -2.15 -8.80
N PHE A 29 2.80 -1.08 -8.62
CA PHE A 29 4.20 -1.03 -9.01
C PHE A 29 4.99 -2.23 -8.45
N CYS A 30 4.87 -2.52 -7.16
CA CYS A 30 5.58 -3.65 -6.57
C CYS A 30 5.19 -4.99 -7.19
N THR A 31 3.89 -5.24 -7.37
CA THR A 31 3.42 -6.50 -7.97
C THR A 31 3.75 -6.64 -9.46
N THR A 32 3.84 -5.50 -10.16
CA THR A 32 4.15 -5.45 -11.57
C THR A 32 5.65 -5.56 -11.82
N PHE A 33 6.51 -4.87 -11.06
CA PHE A 33 7.94 -4.69 -11.39
C PHE A 33 8.90 -5.26 -10.35
N VAL A 34 8.58 -5.15 -9.07
CA VAL A 34 9.50 -5.54 -7.96
C VAL A 34 9.44 -7.04 -7.71
N LEU A 35 8.23 -7.57 -7.56
CA LEU A 35 7.98 -8.98 -7.24
C LEU A 35 7.87 -9.82 -8.53
N GLN A 36 8.52 -9.45 -9.63
CA GLN A 36 8.53 -10.31 -10.81
C GLN A 36 9.29 -11.61 -10.50
N GLY A 37 8.85 -12.75 -11.06
CA GLY A 37 9.65 -13.98 -11.03
C GLY A 37 10.84 -13.90 -12.01
N ASP A 38 11.57 -15.01 -12.19
CA ASP A 38 12.85 -15.11 -12.95
C ASP A 38 12.80 -14.83 -14.46
N THR A 39 11.71 -14.26 -14.94
CA THR A 39 11.58 -13.96 -16.35
C THR A 39 12.05 -12.53 -16.61
N GLU A 40 12.99 -12.38 -17.53
CA GLU A 40 13.62 -11.12 -17.89
C GLU A 40 12.63 -10.01 -18.26
N LEU A 41 12.94 -8.79 -17.81
CA LEU A 41 12.16 -7.57 -18.00
C LEU A 41 12.53 -6.88 -19.33
N THR A 42 11.98 -7.37 -20.45
CA THR A 42 12.13 -6.69 -21.75
C THR A 42 11.11 -5.56 -21.94
N TRP A 43 11.42 -4.59 -22.80
CA TRP A 43 10.51 -3.47 -23.10
C TRP A 43 9.15 -3.93 -23.64
N GLU A 44 9.13 -4.91 -24.55
CA GLU A 44 7.91 -5.46 -25.14
C GLU A 44 7.05 -6.12 -24.07
N ARG A 45 7.70 -6.79 -23.10
CA ARG A 45 7.01 -7.43 -21.99
C ARG A 45 6.47 -6.42 -20.99
N LEU A 46 7.19 -5.34 -20.73
CA LEU A 46 6.71 -4.22 -19.92
C LEU A 46 5.42 -3.63 -20.50
N GLN A 47 5.41 -3.32 -21.80
CA GLN A 47 4.21 -2.82 -22.48
C GLN A 47 3.05 -3.82 -22.43
N HIS A 48 3.35 -5.11 -22.60
CA HIS A 48 2.35 -6.16 -22.51
C HIS A 48 1.73 -6.27 -21.10
N ILE A 49 2.55 -6.29 -20.05
CA ILE A 49 2.10 -6.39 -18.66
C ILE A 49 1.29 -5.15 -18.29
N GLU A 50 1.75 -3.95 -18.64
CA GLU A 50 1.03 -2.71 -18.39
C GLU A 50 -0.38 -2.74 -19.02
N GLY A 51 -0.48 -3.22 -20.27
CA GLY A 51 -1.75 -3.39 -20.97
C GLY A 51 -2.71 -4.35 -20.27
N GLN A 52 -2.23 -5.50 -19.80
CA GLN A 52 -3.02 -6.52 -19.11
C GLN A 52 -3.48 -6.06 -17.71
N GLU A 53 -2.64 -5.31 -17.01
CA GLU A 53 -2.85 -4.94 -15.61
C GLU A 53 -3.55 -3.58 -15.44
N ARG A 54 -3.73 -2.80 -16.53
CA ARG A 54 -4.38 -1.48 -16.47
C ARG A 54 -5.78 -1.51 -15.87
N LYS A 55 -6.56 -2.58 -16.10
CA LYS A 55 -7.96 -2.70 -15.68
C LYS A 55 -8.16 -3.59 -14.44
N LYS A 56 -7.09 -4.06 -13.81
CA LYS A 56 -7.19 -4.99 -12.69
C LYS A 56 -7.49 -4.22 -11.40
N ALA A 57 -8.33 -4.81 -10.55
CA ALA A 57 -8.68 -4.24 -9.24
C ALA A 57 -7.56 -4.46 -8.22
N LEU A 58 -7.54 -3.66 -7.15
CA LEU A 58 -6.56 -3.80 -6.06
C LEU A 58 -6.47 -5.23 -5.50
N GLY A 59 -7.61 -5.90 -5.33
CA GLY A 59 -7.65 -7.28 -4.84
C GLY A 59 -6.89 -8.28 -5.70
N TYR A 60 -6.79 -8.05 -7.02
CA TYR A 60 -5.96 -8.87 -7.91
C TYR A 60 -4.47 -8.75 -7.56
N PHE A 61 -4.00 -7.52 -7.34
CA PHE A 61 -2.60 -7.27 -6.98
C PHE A 61 -2.27 -7.83 -5.59
N LEU A 62 -3.16 -7.67 -4.61
CA LEU A 62 -2.98 -8.28 -3.29
C LEU A 62 -2.97 -9.81 -3.35
N GLY A 63 -3.74 -10.42 -4.24
CA GLY A 63 -3.68 -11.85 -4.53
C GLY A 63 -2.27 -12.28 -4.98
N LYS A 64 -1.67 -11.55 -5.93
CA LYS A 64 -0.29 -11.82 -6.37
C LYS A 64 0.75 -11.72 -5.26
N VAL A 65 0.57 -10.81 -4.32
CA VAL A 65 1.47 -10.68 -3.16
C VAL A 65 1.42 -11.94 -2.30
N LYS A 66 0.22 -12.48 -2.07
CA LYS A 66 0.01 -13.73 -1.33
C LYS A 66 0.54 -14.97 -2.05
N GLU A 67 0.45 -15.00 -3.38
CA GLU A 67 0.95 -16.12 -4.18
C GLU A 67 2.48 -16.21 -4.19
N ARG A 68 3.16 -15.07 -4.11
CA ARG A 68 4.63 -14.99 -4.26
C ARG A 68 5.41 -15.09 -2.96
N ALA A 69 4.77 -14.81 -1.84
CA ALA A 69 5.40 -14.85 -0.54
C ALA A 69 4.47 -15.50 0.48
N GLN A 70 5.02 -16.36 1.33
CA GLN A 70 4.32 -16.78 2.53
C GLN A 70 4.23 -15.59 3.48
N LEU A 71 3.16 -14.80 3.34
CA LEU A 71 2.95 -13.63 4.17
C LEU A 71 2.79 -14.07 5.62
N PHE A 72 3.45 -13.37 6.53
CA PHE A 72 3.19 -13.54 7.95
C PHE A 72 1.70 -13.23 8.23
N PRO A 73 1.00 -14.01 9.07
CA PRO A 73 -0.45 -13.87 9.27
C PRO A 73 -0.92 -12.45 9.58
N ALA A 74 -0.18 -11.69 10.39
CA ALA A 74 -0.55 -10.30 10.72
C ALA A 74 -0.46 -9.35 9.51
N PHE A 75 0.45 -9.61 8.56
CA PHE A 75 0.51 -8.80 7.34
C PHE A 75 -0.63 -9.16 6.38
N GLU A 76 -0.97 -10.45 6.28
CA GLU A 76 -2.14 -10.88 5.51
C GLU A 76 -3.45 -10.30 6.07
N GLU A 77 -3.59 -10.26 7.39
CA GLU A 77 -4.69 -9.61 8.08
C GLU A 77 -4.72 -8.11 7.77
N LEU A 78 -3.60 -7.41 7.91
CA LEU A 78 -3.49 -5.98 7.58
C LEU A 78 -3.94 -5.68 6.14
N LEU A 79 -3.48 -6.47 5.16
CA LEU A 79 -3.87 -6.29 3.75
C LEU A 79 -5.35 -6.57 3.52
N SER A 80 -5.90 -7.61 4.15
CA SER A 80 -7.30 -7.98 4.06
C SER A 80 -8.20 -6.89 4.65
N GLU A 81 -7.86 -6.39 5.84
CA GLU A 81 -8.58 -5.31 6.51
C GLU A 81 -8.49 -4.00 5.74
N PHE A 82 -7.29 -3.64 5.26
CA PHE A 82 -7.08 -2.45 4.44
C PHE A 82 -7.95 -2.49 3.18
N LEU A 83 -7.95 -3.62 2.45
CA LEU A 83 -8.76 -3.79 1.24
C LEU A 83 -10.25 -3.64 1.54
N GLN A 84 -10.72 -4.25 2.63
CA GLN A 84 -12.13 -4.15 3.05
C GLN A 84 -12.50 -2.70 3.38
N LYS A 85 -11.75 -2.04 4.27
CA LYS A 85 -12.06 -0.65 4.67
C LYS A 85 -11.96 0.32 3.51
N ARG A 86 -10.99 0.14 2.61
CA ARG A 86 -10.88 0.92 1.37
C ARG A 86 -12.11 0.72 0.50
N ASN A 87 -12.56 -0.51 0.30
CA ASN A 87 -13.77 -0.78 -0.49
C ASN A 87 -15.01 -0.16 0.16
N ASP A 88 -15.12 -0.21 1.49
CA ASP A 88 -16.21 0.44 2.20
C ASP A 88 -16.14 1.97 2.09
N PHE A 89 -14.95 2.55 2.21
CA PHE A 89 -14.73 3.98 2.06
C PHE A 89 -15.12 4.52 0.68
N VAL A 90 -14.75 3.80 -0.38
CA VAL A 90 -14.91 4.26 -1.77
C VAL A 90 -16.25 3.84 -2.37
N HIS A 91 -16.76 2.65 -2.02
CA HIS A 91 -17.91 2.03 -2.69
C HIS A 91 -19.11 1.75 -1.79
N ASN A 92 -18.91 1.59 -0.47
CA ASN A 92 -19.99 1.22 0.45
C ASN A 92 -20.10 2.16 1.66
N GLN A 93 -19.85 3.46 1.49
CA GLN A 93 -19.80 4.40 2.61
C GLN A 93 -21.13 4.43 3.39
N ASN A 94 -22.25 4.29 2.67
CA ASN A 94 -23.60 4.19 3.23
C ASN A 94 -23.85 2.90 4.05
N LYS A 95 -22.99 1.90 3.94
CA LYS A 95 -23.06 0.66 4.72
C LYS A 95 -22.24 0.72 6.01
N ILE A 96 -21.44 1.77 6.22
CA ILE A 96 -20.66 1.95 7.45
C ILE A 96 -21.64 2.34 8.57
N PRO A 97 -21.83 1.50 9.61
CA PRO A 97 -22.81 1.77 10.65
C PRO A 97 -22.51 3.07 11.39
N GLY A 98 -23.52 3.93 11.54
CA GLY A 98 -23.39 5.22 12.21
C GLY A 98 -22.68 6.31 11.40
N TRP A 99 -22.28 6.04 10.15
CA TRP A 99 -21.72 7.08 9.28
C TRP A 99 -22.78 8.11 8.89
N ASN A 100 -22.65 9.35 9.36
CA ASN A 100 -23.49 10.46 8.94
C ASN A 100 -22.80 11.81 9.14
N LEU A 101 -22.37 12.45 8.05
CA LEU A 101 -21.65 13.74 8.09
C LEU A 101 -22.53 14.94 8.44
N SER A 102 -23.85 14.79 8.45
CA SER A 102 -24.80 15.85 8.82
C SER A 102 -25.09 15.88 10.32
N THR A 103 -24.52 14.95 11.11
CA THR A 103 -24.70 14.86 12.56
C THR A 103 -23.33 14.84 13.23
N GLU A 104 -23.23 15.39 14.44
CA GLU A 104 -21.98 15.38 15.20
C GLU A 104 -21.51 13.96 15.52
N ASP A 105 -22.39 13.12 16.06
CA ASP A 105 -22.09 11.71 16.37
C ASP A 105 -21.66 10.93 15.11
N GLY A 106 -22.37 11.10 14.01
CA GLY A 106 -22.02 10.43 12.76
C GLY A 106 -20.72 10.94 12.13
N ALA A 107 -20.39 12.22 12.32
CA ALA A 107 -19.11 12.79 11.90
C ALA A 107 -17.95 12.26 12.75
N LEU A 108 -18.17 12.00 14.05
CA LEU A 108 -17.19 11.35 14.92
C LEU A 108 -16.93 9.90 14.51
N VAL A 109 -17.99 9.15 14.16
CA VAL A 109 -17.87 7.79 13.62
C VAL A 109 -17.08 7.81 12.31
N ALA A 110 -17.42 8.71 11.39
CA ALA A 110 -16.72 8.88 10.12
C ALA A 110 -15.24 9.21 10.34
N ARG A 111 -14.93 10.14 11.25
CA ARG A 111 -13.54 10.52 11.56
C ARG A 111 -12.73 9.34 12.07
N LYS A 112 -13.27 8.57 13.02
CA LYS A 112 -12.59 7.37 13.55
C LYS A 112 -12.30 6.37 12.44
N PHE A 113 -13.28 6.11 11.58
CA PHE A 113 -13.11 5.21 10.45
C PHE A 113 -12.00 5.69 9.50
N VAL A 114 -12.03 6.97 9.10
CA VAL A 114 -11.06 7.53 8.15
C VAL A 114 -9.65 7.57 8.73
N VAL A 115 -9.48 7.93 10.01
CA VAL A 115 -8.17 7.90 10.68
C VAL A 115 -7.61 6.47 10.74
N LEU A 116 -8.44 5.48 11.06
CA LEU A 116 -8.00 4.08 11.09
C LEU A 116 -7.57 3.61 9.68
N LEU A 117 -8.36 3.91 8.66
CA LEU A 117 -8.02 3.59 7.28
C LEU A 117 -6.73 4.29 6.83
N LEU A 118 -6.54 5.57 7.19
CA LEU A 118 -5.32 6.30 6.87
C LEU A 118 -4.09 5.67 7.53
N ARG A 119 -4.18 5.26 8.80
CA ARG A 119 -3.10 4.56 9.50
C ARG A 119 -2.76 3.22 8.83
N GLN A 120 -3.77 2.44 8.46
CA GLN A 120 -3.57 1.18 7.72
C GLN A 120 -2.93 1.43 6.36
N ALA A 121 -3.43 2.41 5.60
CA ALA A 121 -2.85 2.81 4.33
C ALA A 121 -1.38 3.21 4.48
N HIS A 122 -1.05 3.94 5.57
CA HIS A 122 0.32 4.33 5.85
C HIS A 122 1.21 3.11 6.05
N MET A 123 0.86 2.22 6.98
CA MET A 123 1.61 0.99 7.25
C MET A 123 1.82 0.15 5.99
N VAL A 124 0.76 -0.03 5.19
CA VAL A 124 0.85 -0.76 3.92
C VAL A 124 1.82 -0.05 2.97
N ASN A 125 1.72 1.27 2.83
CA ASN A 125 2.63 2.03 1.97
C ASN A 125 4.08 1.91 2.40
N GLU A 126 4.36 1.96 3.70
CA GLU A 126 5.74 1.82 4.19
C GLU A 126 6.32 0.46 3.80
N ILE A 127 5.55 -0.63 4.01
CA ILE A 127 5.99 -2.00 3.66
C ILE A 127 6.30 -2.09 2.16
N PHE A 128 5.41 -1.58 1.31
CA PHE A 128 5.64 -1.61 -0.14
C PHE A 128 6.76 -0.66 -0.59
N ALA A 129 6.93 0.50 0.03
CA ALA A 129 8.04 1.40 -0.27
C ALA A 129 9.38 0.74 0.04
N THR A 130 9.50 0.02 1.16
CA THR A 130 10.73 -0.70 1.49
C THR A 130 10.98 -1.89 0.57
N LEU A 131 9.93 -2.58 0.10
CA LEU A 131 10.08 -3.57 -0.98
C LEU A 131 10.72 -2.91 -2.22
N VAL A 132 10.29 -1.71 -2.63
CA VAL A 132 10.91 -0.98 -3.75
C VAL A 132 12.38 -0.69 -3.45
N THR A 133 12.71 -0.19 -2.26
CA THR A 133 14.09 0.14 -1.90
C THR A 133 15.01 -1.08 -1.92
N LYS A 134 14.61 -2.21 -1.33
CA LYS A 134 15.42 -3.44 -1.36
C LYS A 134 15.65 -3.92 -2.79
N TRP A 135 14.62 -3.86 -3.62
CA TRP A 135 14.73 -4.19 -5.04
C TRP A 135 15.66 -3.25 -5.80
N GLN A 136 15.64 -1.94 -5.53
CA GLN A 136 16.57 -0.98 -6.15
C GLN A 136 18.03 -1.33 -5.83
N VAL A 137 18.32 -1.69 -4.57
CA VAL A 137 19.65 -2.14 -4.16
C VAL A 137 20.06 -3.42 -4.89
N GLN A 138 19.19 -4.43 -4.96
CA GLN A 138 19.46 -5.69 -5.67
C GLN A 138 19.69 -5.47 -7.18
N ALA A 139 18.90 -4.58 -7.79
CA ALA A 139 18.98 -4.25 -9.20
C ALA A 139 20.11 -3.26 -9.53
N ASN A 140 20.89 -2.82 -8.53
CA ASN A 140 21.95 -1.81 -8.68
C ASN A 140 21.45 -0.50 -9.34
N ILE A 141 20.24 -0.08 -8.96
CA ILE A 141 19.63 1.17 -9.42
C ILE A 141 20.04 2.28 -8.46
N ASP A 142 20.78 3.27 -8.96
CA ASP A 142 21.16 4.46 -8.20
C ASP A 142 19.94 5.37 -8.01
N ALA A 143 19.28 5.25 -6.85
CA ALA A 143 18.15 6.07 -6.49
C ALA A 143 18.63 7.29 -5.70
N PRO A 144 18.24 8.53 -6.07
CA PRO A 144 18.60 9.71 -5.31
C PRO A 144 18.03 9.59 -3.89
N THR A 145 18.93 9.40 -2.93
CA THR A 145 18.57 9.20 -1.52
C THR A 145 18.88 10.48 -0.76
N THR A 146 17.89 11.00 -0.02
CA THR A 146 18.12 12.11 0.90
C THR A 146 18.48 11.57 2.29
N PRO A 147 19.18 12.33 3.14
CA PRO A 147 19.48 11.90 4.52
C PRO A 147 18.21 11.52 5.32
N ASP A 148 17.12 12.25 5.13
CA ASP A 148 15.83 11.96 5.78
C ASP A 148 15.23 10.64 5.29
N LEU A 149 15.32 10.36 3.98
CA LEU A 149 14.87 9.10 3.40
C LEU A 149 15.72 7.93 3.92
N GLN A 150 17.03 8.13 4.05
CA GLN A 150 17.94 7.11 4.55
C GLN A 150 17.65 6.77 6.02
N ALA A 151 17.48 7.77 6.89
CA ALA A 151 17.12 7.57 8.29
C ALA A 151 15.76 6.85 8.43
N TYR A 152 14.78 7.24 7.61
CA TYR A 152 13.48 6.58 7.56
C TYR A 152 13.58 5.11 7.14
N LEU A 153 14.37 4.81 6.11
CA LEU A 153 14.60 3.45 5.65
C LEU A 153 15.30 2.58 6.70
N GLU A 154 16.27 3.14 7.44
CA GLU A 154 16.94 2.44 8.55
C GLU A 154 15.98 2.14 9.71
N GLU A 155 15.16 3.10 10.14
CA GLU A 155 14.13 2.88 11.17
C GLU A 155 13.17 1.76 10.74
N PHE A 156 12.80 1.76 9.47
CA PHE A 156 11.87 0.79 8.93
C PHE A 156 12.46 -0.61 8.75
N GLU A 157 13.72 -0.72 8.30
CA GLU A 157 14.44 -1.99 8.22
C GLU A 157 14.55 -2.64 9.59
N ASN A 158 14.81 -1.85 10.64
CA ASN A 158 14.82 -2.36 12.02
C ASN A 158 13.46 -2.90 12.47
N ARG A 159 12.36 -2.33 11.94
CA ARG A 159 11.00 -2.70 12.33
C ARG A 159 10.42 -3.85 11.52
N TYR A 160 10.75 -3.94 10.23
CA TYR A 160 10.11 -4.85 9.29
C TYR A 160 11.08 -5.65 8.40
N GLY A 161 12.38 -5.38 8.43
CA GLY A 161 13.39 -5.93 7.52
C GLY A 161 13.36 -7.45 7.41
N ALA A 162 13.33 -8.14 8.55
CA ALA A 162 13.27 -9.60 8.63
C ALA A 162 12.01 -10.20 7.95
N TYR A 163 10.88 -9.49 7.96
CA TYR A 163 9.68 -9.92 7.26
C TYR A 163 9.79 -9.63 5.77
N ILE A 164 10.40 -8.52 5.40
CA ILE A 164 10.57 -8.11 4.00
C ILE A 164 11.51 -9.05 3.26
N ASP A 165 12.53 -9.58 3.92
CA ASP A 165 13.43 -10.57 3.33
C ASP A 165 12.68 -11.82 2.85
N THR A 166 11.58 -12.20 3.51
CA THR A 166 10.76 -13.35 3.08
C THR A 166 10.11 -13.15 1.70
N PHE A 167 9.92 -11.90 1.26
CA PHE A 167 9.40 -11.59 -0.09
C PHE A 167 10.45 -11.81 -1.18
N PHE A 168 11.74 -11.69 -0.85
CA PHE A 168 12.84 -11.88 -1.78
C PHE A 168 13.48 -13.27 -1.67
N SER A 169 13.22 -14.01 -0.58
CA SER A 169 13.81 -15.32 -0.30
C SER A 169 13.03 -16.50 -0.91
N ALA A 170 11.83 -16.29 -1.44
CA ALA A 170 10.99 -17.35 -2.01
C ALA A 170 11.44 -17.86 -3.39
N GLN A 171 12.66 -17.52 -3.83
CA GLN A 171 13.19 -17.86 -5.16
C GLN A 171 14.20 -19.02 -5.20
N GLU A 172 14.26 -19.88 -4.18
CA GLU A 172 15.00 -21.14 -4.27
C GLU A 172 14.06 -22.35 -4.28
N THR A 173 13.52 -22.70 -5.44
CA THR A 173 13.09 -24.08 -5.78
C THR A 173 13.11 -24.32 -7.27
#